data_AF-A0A4R9M4B8-F1
#
_entry.id   AF-A0A4R9M4B8-F1
#
_cell.length_a   1.000
_cell.length_b   1.000
_cell.length_c   1.000
_cell.angle_alpha   90.00
_cell.angle_beta   90.00
_cell.angle_gamma   90.00
#
_symmetry.space_group_name_H-M   'P 1'
#
loop_
_entity.id
_entity.type
_entity.pdbx_description
1 polymer ?
#
loop_
_entity_poly.entity_id
_entity_poly.type
_entity_poly.pdbx_seq_one_letter_code
_entity_poly.pdbx_strand_id
1 'polypeptide(L)'
;MLNDVKDKFRKGFDPEYNDYLGDVTDMETAKQRAIDTWSEALFECAKNITPASTTASSARSAFESAAEGMHLDGSIFSAAVSSFASSLGSGMVGYAAVPPAAPFVPTSSEENYEGMCGDFSDQLIDWLKTGSATLIAPPNTISNWS
;
A
#
# COMPACT_ATOMS: atom_id res chain seq x y z
N MET A 1 -0.57 12.81 -2.30
CA MET A 1 -0.02 11.46 -2.08
C MET A 1 0.56 11.30 -0.68
N LEU A 2 1.70 11.91 -0.32
CA LEU A 2 2.31 11.66 1.01
C LEU A 2 1.40 12.00 2.19
N ASN A 3 0.74 13.17 2.15
CA ASN A 3 -0.18 13.58 3.23
C ASN A 3 -1.39 12.64 3.35
N ASP A 4 -1.96 12.20 2.22
CA ASP A 4 -3.13 11.32 2.22
C ASP A 4 -2.81 9.96 2.86
N VAL A 5 -1.63 9.41 2.55
CA VAL A 5 -1.13 8.15 3.09
C VAL A 5 -0.83 8.27 4.60
N LYS A 6 -0.14 9.35 4.98
CA LYS A 6 0.16 9.65 6.39
C LYS A 6 -1.12 9.79 7.22
N ASP A 7 -2.13 10.44 6.67
CA ASP A 7 -3.42 10.61 7.33
C ASP A 7 -4.17 9.28 7.52
N LYS A 8 -4.00 8.31 6.61
CA LYS A 8 -4.53 6.94 6.83
C LYS A 8 -3.85 6.26 8.00
N PHE A 9 -2.53 6.28 8.06
CA PHE A 9 -1.80 5.68 9.18
C PHE A 9 -2.12 6.34 10.52
N ARG A 10 -2.23 7.67 10.56
CA ARG A 10 -2.62 8.40 11.77
C ARG A 10 -3.99 7.95 12.30
N LYS A 11 -5.01 7.89 11.44
CA LYS A 11 -6.36 7.42 11.85
C LYS A 11 -6.34 6.03 12.49
N GLY A 12 -5.53 5.12 11.94
CA GLY A 12 -5.45 3.74 12.41
C GLY A 12 -4.62 3.57 13.68
N PHE A 13 -3.61 4.41 13.90
CA PHE A 13 -2.54 4.14 14.87
C PHE A 13 -2.28 5.25 15.90
N ASP A 14 -2.76 6.49 15.72
CA ASP A 14 -2.38 7.65 16.56
C ASP A 14 -3.54 8.17 17.43
N PRO A 15 -3.52 7.93 18.77
CA PRO A 15 -4.58 8.36 19.68
C PRO A 15 -4.66 9.87 19.95
N GLU A 16 -3.67 10.65 19.52
CA GLU A 16 -3.65 12.10 19.73
C GLU A 16 -4.51 12.87 18.71
N TYR A 17 -5.00 12.19 17.67
CA TYR A 17 -5.78 12.80 16.59
C TYR A 17 -7.30 12.63 16.78
N ASN A 18 -8.05 13.67 16.38
CA ASN A 18 -9.51 13.72 16.55
C ASN A 18 -10.27 12.64 15.75
N ASP A 19 -9.66 12.12 14.69
CA ASP A 19 -10.21 11.07 13.82
C ASP A 19 -9.58 9.70 14.08
N TYR A 20 -8.85 9.55 15.19
CA TYR A 20 -8.38 8.27 15.67
C TYR A 20 -9.54 7.29 15.88
N LEU A 21 -9.36 6.06 15.40
CA LEU A 21 -10.41 5.05 15.45
C LEU A 21 -10.54 4.38 16.83
N GLY A 22 -9.73 4.76 17.82
CA GLY A 22 -9.73 4.24 19.19
C GLY A 22 -8.75 3.09 19.42
N ASP A 23 -8.45 2.79 20.68
CA ASP A 23 -7.69 1.59 21.02
C ASP A 23 -8.56 0.34 20.86
N VAL A 24 -7.95 -0.73 20.36
CA VAL A 24 -8.58 -2.04 20.17
C VAL A 24 -8.20 -2.96 21.33
N THR A 25 -9.19 -3.56 21.98
CA THR A 25 -8.98 -4.41 23.17
C THR A 25 -8.86 -5.90 22.84
N ASP A 26 -9.18 -6.29 21.62
CA ASP A 26 -9.09 -7.67 21.14
C ASP A 26 -8.30 -7.78 19.84
N MET A 27 -7.70 -8.95 19.65
CA MET A 27 -6.78 -9.21 18.56
C MET A 27 -7.46 -9.21 17.18
N GLU A 28 -8.72 -9.63 17.09
CA GLU A 28 -9.41 -9.73 15.80
C GLU A 28 -9.77 -8.33 15.29
N THR A 29 -10.28 -7.45 16.15
CA THR A 29 -10.50 -6.04 15.81
C THR A 29 -9.20 -5.33 15.46
N ALA A 30 -8.10 -5.65 16.16
CA ALA A 30 -6.78 -5.09 15.85
C ALA A 30 -6.28 -5.50 14.46
N LYS A 31 -6.44 -6.77 14.10
CA LYS A 31 -6.09 -7.27 12.76
C LYS A 31 -6.93 -6.58 11.68
N GLN A 32 -8.25 -6.51 11.86
CA GLN A 32 -9.12 -5.87 10.87
C GLN A 32 -8.75 -4.40 10.69
N ARG A 33 -8.48 -3.68 11.77
CA ARG A 33 -8.03 -2.28 11.71
C ARG A 33 -6.73 -2.12 10.96
N ALA A 34 -5.78 -3.03 11.18
CA ALA A 34 -4.53 -3.03 10.42
C ALA A 34 -4.79 -3.27 8.92
N ILE A 35 -5.64 -4.24 8.58
CA ILE A 35 -6.03 -4.53 7.19
C ILE A 35 -6.64 -3.29 6.54
N ASP A 36 -7.64 -2.69 7.16
CA ASP A 36 -8.34 -1.51 6.63
C ASP A 36 -7.38 -0.32 6.46
N THR A 37 -6.53 -0.08 7.45
CA THR A 37 -5.58 1.04 7.43
C THR A 37 -4.55 0.88 6.31
N TRP A 38 -3.95 -0.31 6.19
CA TRP A 38 -2.96 -0.60 5.16
C TRP A 38 -3.59 -0.64 3.75
N SER A 39 -4.78 -1.23 3.59
CA SER A 39 -5.46 -1.29 2.30
C SER A 39 -5.85 0.10 1.79
N GLU A 40 -6.28 0.98 2.70
CA GLU A 40 -6.56 2.39 2.36
C GLU A 40 -5.29 3.16 2.02
N ALA A 41 -4.22 3.03 2.80
CA ALA A 41 -2.94 3.70 2.52
C ALA A 41 -2.39 3.30 1.14
N LEU A 42 -2.40 2.01 0.82
CA LEU A 42 -2.02 1.48 -0.50
C LEU A 42 -2.92 2.03 -1.62
N PHE A 43 -4.23 2.07 -1.39
CA PHE A 43 -5.18 2.61 -2.36
C PHE A 43 -4.97 4.11 -2.62
N GLU A 44 -4.70 4.90 -1.58
CA GLU A 44 -4.39 6.33 -1.70
C GLU A 44 -3.11 6.58 -2.53
N CYS A 45 -2.07 5.75 -2.36
CA CYS A 45 -0.93 5.75 -3.27
C CYS A 45 -1.35 5.44 -4.71
N ALA A 46 -2.08 4.33 -4.91
CA ALA A 46 -2.42 3.81 -6.22
C ALA A 46 -3.23 4.78 -7.10
N LYS A 47 -4.10 5.59 -6.51
CA LYS A 47 -4.89 6.59 -7.25
C LYS A 47 -4.04 7.62 -8.01
N ASN A 48 -2.81 7.86 -7.54
CA ASN A 48 -1.93 8.88 -8.09
C ASN A 48 -0.81 8.32 -8.97
N ILE A 49 -0.73 6.99 -9.13
CA ILE A 49 0.32 6.36 -9.92
C ILE A 49 0.10 6.62 -11.41
N THR A 50 1.19 6.97 -12.09
CA THR A 50 1.24 7.09 -13.55
C THR A 50 2.05 5.94 -14.15
N PRO A 51 1.52 5.24 -15.19
CA PRO A 51 0.18 5.39 -15.76
C PRO A 51 -0.93 4.95 -14.80
N ALA A 52 -2.10 5.60 -14.90
CA ALA A 52 -3.24 5.29 -14.04
C ALA A 52 -3.68 3.83 -14.20
N SER A 53 -3.87 3.14 -13.08
CA SER A 53 -4.39 1.79 -13.07
C SER A 53 -5.91 1.78 -12.94
N THR A 54 -6.57 1.05 -13.85
CA THR A 54 -8.03 0.80 -13.81
C THR A 54 -8.44 -0.23 -12.75
N THR A 55 -7.48 -0.93 -12.15
CA THR A 55 -7.72 -2.00 -11.17
C THR A 55 -7.35 -1.60 -9.75
N ALA A 56 -7.11 -0.32 -9.44
CA ALA A 56 -6.75 0.12 -8.09
C ALA A 56 -7.74 -0.36 -7.01
N SER A 57 -9.05 -0.31 -7.28
CA SER A 57 -10.07 -0.84 -6.37
C SER A 57 -10.01 -2.37 -6.23
N SER A 58 -9.78 -3.08 -7.34
CA SER A 58 -9.59 -4.54 -7.33
C SER A 58 -8.29 -4.94 -6.63
N ALA A 59 -7.25 -4.10 -6.69
CA ALA A 59 -5.99 -4.29 -5.97
C ALA A 59 -6.19 -4.18 -4.47
N ARG A 60 -6.96 -3.18 -4.01
CA ARG A 60 -7.38 -3.06 -2.61
C ARG A 60 -8.10 -4.34 -2.14
N SER A 61 -9.09 -4.82 -2.89
CA SER A 61 -9.79 -6.06 -2.53
C SER A 61 -8.88 -7.30 -2.55
N ALA A 62 -7.87 -7.34 -3.42
CA ALA A 62 -6.89 -8.42 -3.45
C ALA A 62 -5.98 -8.41 -2.21
N PHE A 63 -5.61 -7.22 -1.71
CA PHE A 63 -4.92 -7.07 -0.43
C PHE A 63 -5.78 -7.61 0.73
N GLU A 64 -7.01 -7.09 0.84
CA GLU A 64 -7.94 -7.43 1.93
C GLU A 64 -8.20 -8.95 1.96
N SER A 65 -8.50 -9.54 0.80
CA SER A 65 -8.73 -10.99 0.69
C SER A 65 -7.51 -11.83 1.08
N ALA A 66 -6.30 -11.42 0.69
CA ALA A 66 -5.07 -12.13 1.03
C ALA A 66 -4.75 -12.01 2.53
N ALA A 67 -5.02 -10.85 3.12
CA ALA A 67 -4.77 -10.59 4.53
C ALA A 67 -5.77 -11.31 5.46
N GLU A 68 -7.06 -11.28 5.13
CA GLU A 68 -8.13 -11.93 5.91
C GLU A 68 -7.99 -13.45 5.88
N GLY A 69 -7.63 -14.02 4.73
CA GLY A 69 -7.50 -15.47 4.57
C GLY A 69 -6.35 -16.11 5.35
N MET A 70 -5.41 -15.32 5.89
CA MET A 70 -4.17 -15.84 6.45
C MET A 70 -3.86 -15.37 7.89
N HIS A 71 -4.56 -14.35 8.43
CA HIS A 71 -4.25 -13.63 9.68
C HIS A 71 -2.99 -12.76 9.59
N LEU A 72 -3.16 -11.43 9.47
CA LEU A 72 -2.09 -10.47 9.22
C LEU A 72 -0.89 -10.58 10.18
N ASP A 73 0.15 -11.31 9.76
CA ASP A 73 1.51 -11.29 10.29
C ASP A 73 2.48 -10.67 9.27
N GLY A 74 3.77 -10.54 9.60
CA GLY A 74 4.74 -9.91 8.68
C GLY A 74 4.86 -10.61 7.32
N SER A 75 4.79 -11.93 7.27
CA SER A 75 4.90 -12.70 6.03
C SER A 75 3.65 -12.57 5.16
N ILE A 76 2.49 -12.59 5.81
CA ILE A 76 1.17 -12.46 5.20
C ILE A 76 0.94 -11.04 4.70
N PHE A 77 1.34 -10.05 5.49
CA PHE A 77 1.33 -8.66 5.07
C PHE A 77 2.12 -8.50 3.77
N SER A 78 3.34 -9.02 3.72
CA SER A 78 4.17 -8.93 2.51
C SER A 78 3.55 -9.63 1.29
N ALA A 79 2.90 -10.78 1.50
CA ALA A 79 2.16 -11.48 0.45
C ALA A 79 0.90 -10.71 -0.01
N ALA A 80 0.18 -10.08 0.92
CA ALA A 80 -0.99 -9.26 0.62
C ALA A 80 -0.61 -7.99 -0.15
N VAL A 81 0.48 -7.32 0.24
CA VAL A 81 1.04 -6.16 -0.49
C VAL A 81 1.52 -6.57 -1.90
N SER A 82 2.11 -7.76 -2.04
CA SER A 82 2.50 -8.27 -3.36
C SER A 82 1.28 -8.57 -4.25
N SER A 83 0.20 -9.09 -3.66
CA SER A 83 -1.07 -9.34 -4.34
C SER A 83 -1.73 -8.04 -4.80
N PHE A 84 -1.70 -7.00 -3.94
CA PHE A 84 -2.10 -5.64 -4.29
C PHE A 84 -1.34 -5.14 -5.52
N ALA A 85 0.00 -5.14 -5.47
CA ALA A 85 0.81 -4.56 -6.54
C ALA A 85 0.67 -5.30 -7.87
N SER A 86 0.53 -6.63 -7.83
CA SER A 86 0.31 -7.44 -9.04
C SER A 86 -1.05 -7.12 -9.69
N SER A 87 -2.10 -7.01 -8.88
CA SER A 87 -3.43 -6.61 -9.34
C SER A 87 -3.42 -5.18 -9.89
N LEU A 88 -2.72 -4.26 -9.21
CA LEU A 88 -2.56 -2.87 -9.63
C LEU A 88 -1.86 -2.76 -10.98
N GLY A 89 -0.71 -3.44 -11.17
CA GLY A 89 0.03 -3.42 -12.42
C GLY A 89 -0.81 -3.93 -13.60
N SER A 90 -1.63 -4.96 -13.38
CA SER A 90 -2.49 -5.53 -14.43
C SER A 90 -3.52 -4.55 -15.01
N GLY A 91 -3.85 -3.47 -14.29
CA GLY A 91 -4.82 -2.45 -14.73
C GLY A 91 -4.24 -1.27 -15.50
N MET A 92 -2.92 -1.22 -15.72
CA MET A 92 -2.25 -0.13 -16.44
C MET A 92 -2.37 -0.30 -17.95
N VAL A 93 -3.28 0.44 -18.59
CA VAL A 93 -3.61 0.29 -20.01
C VAL A 93 -2.48 0.80 -20.92
N GLY A 94 -2.15 0.03 -21.97
CA GLY A 94 -1.16 0.41 -22.99
C GLY A 94 0.30 0.11 -22.59
N TYR A 95 0.52 -0.39 -21.38
CA TYR A 95 1.83 -0.75 -20.83
C TYR A 95 1.81 -2.18 -20.30
N ALA A 96 2.93 -2.90 -20.43
CA ALA A 96 3.24 -4.06 -19.62
C ALA A 96 3.82 -3.53 -18.30
N ALA A 97 2.96 -3.46 -17.27
CA ALA A 97 3.42 -3.10 -15.94
C ALA A 97 4.03 -4.30 -15.24
N VAL A 98 5.15 -4.05 -14.58
CA VAL A 98 5.83 -5.01 -13.71
C VAL A 98 5.72 -4.47 -12.29
N PRO A 99 5.06 -5.20 -11.37
CA PRO A 99 4.98 -4.78 -9.98
C PRO A 99 6.38 -4.71 -9.33
N PRO A 100 6.54 -4.01 -8.20
CA PRO A 100 7.74 -4.08 -7.39
C PRO A 100 8.20 -5.53 -7.16
N ALA A 101 9.47 -5.82 -7.44
CA ALA A 101 10.01 -7.17 -7.37
C ALA A 101 10.34 -7.62 -5.94
N ALA A 102 10.57 -6.68 -5.03
CA ALA A 102 10.87 -6.96 -3.64
C ALA A 102 9.59 -6.96 -2.79
N PRO A 103 9.44 -7.88 -1.83
CA PRO A 103 8.37 -7.80 -0.84
C PRO A 103 8.47 -6.51 -0.02
N PHE A 104 7.33 -5.92 0.36
CA PHE A 104 7.32 -4.74 1.24
C PHE A 104 7.40 -5.17 2.70
N VAL A 105 8.36 -4.62 3.44
CA VAL A 105 8.52 -4.80 4.88
C VAL A 105 8.86 -3.44 5.50
N PRO A 106 7.88 -2.73 6.08
CA PRO A 106 8.11 -1.41 6.66
C PRO A 106 8.93 -1.54 7.94
N THR A 107 9.87 -0.60 8.13
CA THR A 107 10.67 -0.48 9.35
C THR A 107 10.75 0.97 9.77
N SER A 108 10.83 1.28 11.06
CA SER A 108 11.00 2.66 11.52
C SER A 108 11.88 2.66 12.76
N SER A 109 12.74 3.67 12.86
CA SER A 109 13.53 3.94 14.06
C SER A 109 12.95 5.09 14.89
N GLU A 110 11.83 5.68 14.45
CA GLU A 110 11.18 6.78 15.13
C GLU A 110 10.49 6.30 16.41
N GLU A 111 10.66 7.07 17.48
CA GLU A 111 10.04 6.76 18.78
C GLU A 111 8.64 7.36 18.91
N ASN A 112 8.25 8.26 18.00
CA ASN A 112 6.95 8.93 18.01
C ASN A 112 6.08 8.50 16.81
N TYR A 113 4.76 8.52 16.99
CA TYR A 113 3.79 8.08 15.99
C TYR A 113 3.87 8.88 14.69
N GLU A 114 4.08 10.19 14.78
CA GLU A 114 4.14 11.04 13.60
C GLU A 114 5.32 10.69 12.67
N GLY A 115 6.49 10.47 13.27
CA GLY A 115 7.71 10.03 12.59
C GLY A 115 7.53 8.63 12.00
N MET A 116 6.98 7.69 12.78
CA MET A 116 6.70 6.33 12.30
C MET A 116 5.73 6.32 11.11
N CYS A 117 4.66 7.11 11.18
CA CYS A 117 3.71 7.24 10.05
C CYS A 117 4.38 7.90 8.83
N GLY A 118 5.28 8.86 9.05
CA GLY A 118 6.11 9.46 8.00
C GLY A 118 6.98 8.42 7.31
N ASP A 119 7.79 7.69 8.09
CA ASP A 119 8.67 6.62 7.63
C ASP A 119 7.91 5.57 6.80
N PHE A 120 6.78 5.08 7.32
CA PHE A 120 5.98 4.07 6.61
C PHE A 120 5.37 4.61 5.33
N SER A 121 4.91 5.86 5.33
CA SER A 121 4.36 6.50 4.13
C SER A 121 5.42 6.68 3.04
N ASP A 122 6.60 7.17 3.41
CA ASP A 122 7.72 7.37 2.50
C ASP A 122 8.21 6.02 1.93
N GLN A 123 8.40 5.02 2.80
CA GLN A 123 8.78 3.67 2.36
C GLN A 123 7.74 3.04 1.44
N LEU A 124 6.45 3.20 1.73
CA LEU A 124 5.38 2.66 0.88
C LEU A 124 5.39 3.29 -0.51
N ILE A 125 5.54 4.61 -0.56
CA ILE A 125 5.62 5.39 -1.79
C ILE A 125 6.85 4.99 -2.60
N ASP A 126 8.01 4.94 -1.97
CA ASP A 126 9.26 4.60 -2.64
C ASP A 126 9.26 3.15 -3.11
N TRP A 127 8.68 2.24 -2.34
CA TRP A 127 8.48 0.86 -2.74
C TRP A 127 7.62 0.75 -4.00
N LEU A 128 6.48 1.45 -4.06
CA LEU A 128 5.62 1.47 -5.25
C LEU A 128 6.35 2.04 -6.48
N LYS A 129 7.17 3.09 -6.31
CA LYS A 129 7.98 3.67 -7.41
C LYS A 129 9.03 2.72 -7.99
N THR A 130 9.37 1.62 -7.31
CA THR A 130 10.23 0.58 -7.88
C THR A 130 9.53 -0.30 -8.92
N GLY A 131 8.19 -0.24 -8.97
CA GLY A 131 7.42 -0.79 -10.08
C GLY A 131 7.72 -0.06 -11.38
N SER A 132 7.56 -0.75 -12.50
CA SER A 132 7.81 -0.19 -13.83
C SER A 132 6.66 -0.43 -14.78
N ALA A 133 6.56 0.41 -15.80
CA ALA A 133 5.63 0.29 -16.91
C ALA A 133 6.44 0.38 -18.22
N THR A 134 6.24 -0.58 -19.11
CA THR A 134 6.90 -0.61 -20.43
C THR A 134 5.84 -0.53 -21.52
N LEU A 135 6.00 0.34 -22.51
CA LEU A 135 5.10 0.37 -23.68
C LEU A 135 5.03 -1.03 -24.33
N ILE A 136 3.82 -1.49 -24.67
CA ILE A 136 3.62 -2.80 -25.32
C ILE A 136 4.10 -2.77 -26.79
N ALA A 137 4.27 -1.58 -27.37
CA ALA A 137 4.73 -1.37 -28.74
C ALA A 137 6.10 -0.68 -28.79
N PRO A 138 6.92 -0.95 -29.83
CA PRO A 138 8.22 -0.29 -30.02
C PRO A 138 8.11 1.24 -29.93
N PRO A 139 9.07 1.94 -29.29
CA PRO A 139 10.39 1.47 -28.88
C PRO A 139 10.50 0.85 -27.46
N ASN A 140 9.39 0.48 -26.79
CA ASN A 140 9.39 -0.12 -25.44
C ASN A 140 10.17 0.73 -24.41
N THR A 141 9.82 2.00 -24.27
CA THR A 141 10.39 2.85 -23.22
C THR A 141 9.96 2.35 -21.85
N ILE A 142 10.92 2.01 -20.99
CA ILE A 142 10.70 1.68 -19.59
C ILE A 142 10.57 2.99 -18.82
N SER A 143 9.50 3.14 -18.05
CA SER A 143 9.35 4.22 -17.06
C SER A 143 8.98 3.63 -15.72
N ASN A 144 9.56 4.16 -14.65
CA ASN A 144 9.12 3.84 -13.30
C ASN A 144 7.73 4.41 -13.04
N TRP A 145 7.02 3.83 -12.07
CA TRP A 145 5.80 4.42 -11.55
C TRP A 145 6.12 5.78 -10.92
N SER A 146 5.35 6.82 -11.28
CA SER A 146 5.55 8.19 -10.76
C SER A 146 4.26 8.76 -10.19
#